data_AF-A0AAN6EI99-F1
#
_entry.id   AF-A0AAN6EI99-F1
#
_cell.length_a   1.000
_cell.length_b   1.000
_cell.length_c   1.000
_cell.angle_alpha   90.00
_cell.angle_beta   90.00
_cell.angle_gamma   90.00
#
_symmetry.space_group_name_H-M   'P 1'
#
loop_
_entity.id
_entity.type
_entity.pdbx_description
1 polymer ?
#
loop_
_entity_poly.entity_id
_entity_poly.type
_entity_poly.pdbx_seq_one_letter_code
_entity_poly.pdbx_strand_id
1 'polypeptide(L)'
;MISKERLLLDEIATIETPTFKTAIAPIVDIYNSHEPEYSINRFLQHVSTEKEVRDAKMDSLSDENKRLVQQMELEYRRKGAALSEDEFNELTKLNLKLEELEVSFQRNIDSRDEKTLFTRGELEAKLLGYETHAEYALEPHMAKTPQAAYDMLTELRKNLTELGSKELEQLEQLKRADMHAVGKIYEGFFEWDRSFYANKLSNQNFSTSNLRCYFSLPQVIRNMFELYQTLFGVTIVEMENPRVWHEDVEMYELWEADKETFVGHFYTDFFHRPGKSRISVHNIRSGYNDETRQYPVCAIVACFAKPEPSTPVLLHHTEVEMLMGELGRVFQNMLCKTKLAKFHGCKALEQDFVETPIQILKDF
;
A
#
# COMPACT_ATOMS: atom_id res chain seq x y z
N MET A 1 8.29 15.71 19.77
CA MET A 1 7.40 16.00 18.62
C MET A 1 6.09 16.57 19.08
N ILE A 2 5.16 15.83 19.71
CA ILE A 2 3.77 16.31 19.89
C ILE A 2 3.69 17.69 20.56
N SER A 3 4.48 17.93 21.61
CA SER A 3 4.53 19.26 22.27
C SER A 3 5.19 20.36 21.41
N LYS A 4 6.11 20.04 20.49
CA LYS A 4 6.75 21.01 19.58
C LYS A 4 5.84 21.32 18.39
N GLU A 5 5.26 20.30 17.76
CA GLU A 5 4.29 20.45 16.68
C GLU A 5 3.07 21.23 17.17
N ARG A 6 2.55 20.91 18.36
CA ARG A 6 1.51 21.71 19.01
C ARG A 6 1.97 23.15 19.23
N LEU A 7 3.13 23.39 19.86
CA LEU A 7 3.58 24.77 20.13
C LEU A 7 3.73 25.59 18.84
N LEU A 8 4.19 24.97 17.74
CA LEU A 8 4.30 25.65 16.45
C LEU A 8 2.93 25.91 15.81
N LEU A 9 1.98 24.97 15.92
CA LEU A 9 0.61 25.18 15.45
C LEU A 9 -0.12 26.23 16.31
N ASP A 10 0.10 26.25 17.63
CA ASP A 10 -0.38 27.27 18.57
C ASP A 10 0.25 28.64 18.21
N GLU A 11 1.54 28.72 17.86
CA GLU A 11 2.18 29.95 17.34
C GLU A 11 1.58 30.39 16.00
N ILE A 12 1.47 29.51 15.01
CA ILE A 12 0.92 29.81 13.67
C ILE A 12 -0.54 30.32 13.79
N ALA A 13 -1.33 29.74 14.69
CA ALA A 13 -2.71 30.15 14.95
C ALA A 13 -2.83 31.58 15.52
N THR A 14 -1.75 32.16 16.06
CA THR A 14 -1.71 33.56 16.54
C THR A 14 -1.27 34.58 15.49
N ILE A 15 -0.93 34.16 14.27
CA ILE A 15 -0.41 35.05 13.22
C ILE A 15 -1.56 35.79 12.53
N GLU A 16 -1.79 37.06 12.89
CA GLU A 16 -2.84 37.92 12.30
C GLU A 16 -2.72 38.13 10.78
N THR A 17 -1.51 38.02 10.22
CA THR A 17 -1.23 38.16 8.78
C THR A 17 -0.41 36.98 8.26
N PRO A 18 -1.04 35.82 8.03
CA PRO A 18 -0.32 34.61 7.60
C PRO A 18 0.24 34.79 6.19
N THR A 19 1.52 34.49 6.02
CA THR A 19 2.20 34.45 4.73
C THR A 19 2.72 33.03 4.48
N PHE A 20 3.10 32.72 3.24
CA PHE A 20 3.78 31.45 2.97
C PHE A 20 4.98 31.24 3.90
N LYS A 21 5.83 32.26 4.10
CA LYS A 21 7.03 32.14 4.94
C LYS A 21 6.75 32.03 6.45
N THR A 22 5.59 32.49 6.93
CA THR A 22 5.28 32.56 8.37
C THR A 22 4.27 31.52 8.85
N ALA A 23 3.39 31.02 7.98
CA ALA A 23 2.34 30.06 8.35
C ALA A 23 2.41 28.73 7.60
N ILE A 24 2.83 28.74 6.33
CA ILE A 24 2.92 27.51 5.52
C ILE A 24 4.28 26.86 5.67
N ALA A 25 5.35 27.63 5.47
CA ALA A 25 6.72 27.16 5.53
C ALA A 25 6.90 26.37 6.83
N PRO A 26 6.78 26.93 8.06
CA PRO A 26 7.05 26.19 9.30
C PRO A 26 6.40 24.80 9.45
N ILE A 27 5.36 24.45 8.68
CA ILE A 27 4.70 23.13 8.65
C ILE A 27 5.39 22.10 7.71
N VAL A 28 6.19 22.47 6.71
CA VAL A 28 6.40 21.60 5.53
C VAL A 28 7.68 20.76 5.47
N ASP A 29 8.82 21.18 6.05
CA ASP A 29 9.79 20.22 6.63
C ASP A 29 9.51 19.85 8.09
N ILE A 30 8.50 20.50 8.72
CA ILE A 30 7.67 19.79 9.71
C ILE A 30 7.00 18.53 9.13
N TYR A 31 7.02 18.31 7.81
CA TYR A 31 6.96 16.98 7.21
C TYR A 31 8.36 16.39 6.90
N ASN A 32 9.20 16.96 6.01
CA ASN A 32 10.46 16.31 5.58
C ASN A 32 11.42 15.88 6.69
N SER A 33 11.89 16.78 7.57
CA SER A 33 12.94 16.45 8.52
C SER A 33 12.48 15.54 9.67
N HIS A 34 11.15 15.42 9.82
CA HIS A 34 10.49 14.51 10.74
C HIS A 34 10.03 13.19 10.09
N GLU A 35 9.79 13.14 8.78
CA GLU A 35 9.26 11.93 8.12
C GLU A 35 10.14 10.69 8.32
N PRO A 36 11.49 10.78 8.30
CA PRO A 36 12.35 9.67 8.67
C PRO A 36 11.97 9.05 10.01
N GLU A 37 11.61 9.87 11.00
CA GLU A 37 11.16 9.41 12.31
C GLU A 37 9.75 8.82 12.24
N TYR A 38 8.82 9.48 11.54
CA TYR A 38 7.43 9.04 11.40
C TYR A 38 7.32 7.67 10.70
N SER A 39 8.08 7.45 9.62
CA SER A 39 8.12 6.17 8.91
C SER A 39 8.89 5.09 9.68
N ILE A 40 10.03 5.42 10.34
CA ILE A 40 10.72 4.47 11.23
C ILE A 40 9.78 4.01 12.35
N ASN A 41 9.04 4.91 13.00
CA ASN A 41 8.12 4.53 14.07
C ASN A 41 6.93 3.70 13.58
N ARG A 42 6.37 4.00 12.40
CA ARG A 42 5.27 3.21 11.81
C ARG A 42 5.74 1.83 11.29
N PHE A 43 7.04 1.65 11.04
CA PHE A 43 7.65 0.34 10.78
C PHE A 43 7.95 -0.43 12.07
N LEU A 44 8.58 0.21 13.07
CA LEU A 44 9.00 -0.44 14.31
C LEU A 44 7.84 -1.01 15.13
N GLN A 45 6.63 -0.43 15.07
CA GLN A 45 5.42 -1.02 15.67
C GLN A 45 5.01 -2.41 15.13
N HIS A 46 5.69 -2.94 14.10
CA HIS A 46 5.48 -4.29 13.57
C HIS A 46 6.63 -5.26 13.90
N VAL A 47 7.73 -4.78 14.51
CA VAL A 47 8.97 -5.57 14.72
C VAL A 47 9.75 -5.25 16.01
N SER A 48 9.33 -4.27 16.83
CA SER A 48 10.09 -3.77 17.98
C SER A 48 9.20 -3.41 19.18
N THR A 49 9.79 -3.32 20.37
CA THR A 49 9.08 -3.30 21.66
C THR A 49 9.20 -2.01 22.47
N GLU A 50 10.06 -1.06 22.08
CA GLU A 50 10.47 0.04 22.98
C GLU A 50 9.86 1.42 22.71
N LYS A 51 9.77 2.22 23.78
CA LYS A 51 8.75 3.29 23.89
C LYS A 51 9.17 4.65 23.33
N GLU A 52 10.46 4.98 23.32
CA GLU A 52 10.95 6.38 23.29
C GLU A 52 11.27 6.95 21.90
N VAL A 53 11.23 6.12 20.84
CA VAL A 53 11.76 6.41 19.49
C VAL A 53 10.99 7.51 18.71
N ARG A 54 9.95 8.12 19.27
CA ARG A 54 8.82 8.69 18.49
C ARG A 54 8.93 10.10 17.88
N ASP A 55 9.90 10.97 18.23
CA ASP A 55 9.50 12.37 18.53
C ASP A 55 10.45 13.64 18.28
N ALA A 56 10.88 14.12 17.08
CA ALA A 56 10.95 15.58 16.59
C ALA A 56 12.03 15.93 15.47
N LYS A 57 11.84 16.47 14.22
CA LYS A 57 10.92 17.46 13.43
C LYS A 57 11.60 18.96 13.42
N MET A 58 11.75 19.68 12.24
CA MET A 58 12.05 21.16 11.95
C MET A 58 11.88 21.65 10.42
N ASP A 59 12.06 22.94 9.95
CA ASP A 59 11.54 23.49 8.61
C ASP A 59 12.27 24.65 7.73
N SER A 60 12.17 24.68 6.33
CA SER A 60 11.71 25.76 5.33
C SER A 60 11.74 25.46 3.77
N LEU A 61 10.71 25.75 2.92
CA LEU A 61 10.53 25.00 1.61
C LEU A 61 9.91 25.63 0.28
N SER A 62 9.88 24.86 -0.86
CA SER A 62 9.75 25.26 -2.30
C SER A 62 8.41 25.03 -3.10
N ASP A 63 8.43 25.00 -4.45
CA ASP A 63 7.24 24.98 -5.38
C ASP A 63 6.28 23.78 -5.20
N GLU A 64 6.84 22.63 -4.87
CA GLU A 64 6.11 21.40 -4.50
C GLU A 64 5.17 21.65 -3.31
N ASN A 65 5.44 22.68 -2.51
CA ASN A 65 4.61 23.10 -1.38
C ASN A 65 3.39 23.92 -1.77
N LYS A 66 3.24 24.32 -3.04
CA LYS A 66 1.92 24.77 -3.52
C LYS A 66 0.95 23.59 -3.57
N ARG A 67 1.41 22.41 -4.01
CA ARG A 67 0.66 21.14 -3.88
C ARG A 67 0.47 20.75 -2.41
N LEU A 68 1.44 21.02 -1.54
CA LEU A 68 1.29 20.76 -0.10
C LEU A 68 0.29 21.70 0.58
N VAL A 69 0.30 23.00 0.30
CA VAL A 69 -0.75 23.95 0.74
C VAL A 69 -2.12 23.46 0.31
N GLN A 70 -2.27 23.10 -0.97
CA GLN A 70 -3.54 22.63 -1.51
C GLN A 70 -4.00 21.33 -0.84
N GLN A 71 -3.10 20.38 -0.58
CA GLN A 71 -3.45 19.18 0.21
C GLN A 71 -3.74 19.47 1.68
N MET A 72 -3.03 20.42 2.31
CA MET A 72 -3.25 20.80 3.71
C MET A 72 -4.58 21.54 3.88
N GLU A 73 -4.89 22.51 3.03
CA GLU A 73 -6.19 23.18 2.96
C GLU A 73 -7.32 22.16 2.76
N LEU A 74 -7.12 21.21 1.85
CA LEU A 74 -8.04 20.11 1.61
C LEU A 74 -8.21 19.21 2.85
N GLU A 75 -7.12 18.81 3.50
CA GLU A 75 -7.13 18.00 4.73
C GLU A 75 -7.78 18.73 5.90
N TYR A 76 -7.49 20.01 6.11
CA TYR A 76 -8.10 20.82 7.17
C TYR A 76 -9.61 21.00 6.94
N ARG A 77 -10.03 21.34 5.71
CA ARG A 77 -11.45 21.42 5.33
C ARG A 77 -12.16 20.09 5.56
N ARG A 78 -11.56 18.96 5.16
CA ARG A 78 -12.09 17.60 5.33
C ARG A 78 -12.06 17.10 6.78
N LYS A 79 -11.29 17.75 7.66
CA LYS A 79 -11.30 17.55 9.13
C LYS A 79 -12.24 18.54 9.85
N GLY A 80 -13.03 19.32 9.11
CA GLY A 80 -14.03 20.22 9.67
C GLY A 80 -13.54 21.61 10.07
N ALA A 81 -12.34 22.05 9.65
CA ALA A 81 -11.79 23.37 10.00
C ALA A 81 -12.57 24.58 9.43
N ALA A 82 -13.63 24.34 8.64
CA ALA A 82 -14.54 25.34 8.10
C ALA A 82 -15.98 25.23 8.66
N LEU A 83 -16.21 24.36 9.65
CA LEU A 83 -17.50 24.16 10.32
C LEU A 83 -17.67 25.14 11.50
N SER A 84 -18.91 25.30 11.98
CA SER A 84 -19.16 25.96 13.27
C SER A 84 -18.68 25.10 14.45
N GLU A 85 -18.54 25.71 15.63
CA GLU A 85 -18.07 25.02 16.83
C GLU A 85 -18.99 23.86 17.24
N ASP A 86 -20.31 23.98 17.07
CA ASP A 86 -21.26 22.91 17.35
C ASP A 86 -21.12 21.74 16.37
N GLU A 87 -21.03 22.02 15.06
CA GLU A 87 -20.84 21.03 14.00
C GLU A 87 -19.48 20.31 14.11
N PHE A 88 -18.41 21.04 14.48
CA PHE A 88 -17.09 20.45 14.74
C PHE A 88 -17.10 19.56 15.99
N ASN A 89 -17.82 19.96 17.04
CA ASN A 89 -18.02 19.14 18.24
C ASN A 89 -18.93 17.92 17.97
N GLU A 90 -19.83 17.96 17.00
CA GLU A 90 -20.57 16.79 16.52
C GLU A 90 -19.66 15.86 15.71
N LEU A 91 -18.98 16.38 14.67
CA LEU A 91 -18.01 15.64 13.86
C LEU A 91 -16.93 14.95 14.70
N THR A 92 -16.44 15.59 15.77
CA THR A 92 -15.45 15.00 16.69
C THR A 92 -16.00 13.79 17.45
N LYS A 93 -17.23 13.86 17.97
CA LYS A 93 -17.90 12.72 18.65
C LYS A 93 -18.18 11.58 17.69
N LEU A 94 -18.51 11.91 16.45
CA LEU A 94 -18.82 10.96 15.39
C LEU A 94 -17.56 10.23 14.89
N ASN A 95 -16.46 10.95 14.60
CA ASN A 95 -15.16 10.34 14.28
C ASN A 95 -14.68 9.38 15.36
N LEU A 96 -14.75 9.76 16.65
CA LEU A 96 -14.37 8.89 17.77
C LEU A 96 -15.22 7.60 17.79
N LYS A 97 -16.52 7.73 17.52
CA LYS A 97 -17.44 6.58 17.43
C LYS A 97 -17.16 5.72 16.18
N LEU A 98 -16.72 6.32 15.07
CA LEU A 98 -16.30 5.60 13.87
C LEU A 98 -15.01 4.81 14.13
N GLU A 99 -14.01 5.41 14.79
CA GLU A 99 -12.79 4.71 15.23
C GLU A 99 -13.11 3.54 16.18
N GLU A 100 -13.99 3.74 17.17
CA GLU A 100 -14.48 2.66 18.04
C GLU A 100 -15.20 1.56 17.23
N LEU A 101 -16.02 1.94 16.26
CA LEU A 101 -16.73 1.00 15.39
C LEU A 101 -15.77 0.22 14.48
N GLU A 102 -14.81 0.87 13.82
CA GLU A 102 -13.79 0.23 12.97
C GLU A 102 -12.93 -0.75 13.77
N VAL A 103 -12.44 -0.35 14.95
CA VAL A 103 -11.67 -1.23 15.85
C VAL A 103 -12.54 -2.40 16.33
N SER A 104 -13.81 -2.16 16.63
CA SER A 104 -14.74 -3.25 16.99
C SER A 104 -15.03 -4.17 15.80
N PHE A 105 -15.15 -3.63 14.59
CA PHE A 105 -15.47 -4.34 13.36
C PHE A 105 -14.31 -5.21 12.90
N GLN A 106 -13.08 -4.68 12.88
CA GLN A 106 -11.88 -5.48 12.62
C GLN A 106 -11.73 -6.58 13.68
N ARG A 107 -11.90 -6.26 14.97
CA ARG A 107 -11.88 -7.26 16.05
C ARG A 107 -12.99 -8.31 15.92
N ASN A 108 -14.15 -7.96 15.37
CA ASN A 108 -15.24 -8.90 15.10
C ASN A 108 -14.89 -9.81 13.91
N ILE A 109 -14.35 -9.27 12.81
CA ILE A 109 -13.80 -10.05 11.69
C ILE A 109 -12.71 -11.03 12.18
N ASP A 110 -11.78 -10.54 13.00
CA ASP A 110 -10.68 -11.33 13.55
C ASP A 110 -11.15 -12.41 14.55
N SER A 111 -12.43 -12.40 14.97
CA SER A 111 -12.93 -13.31 16.01
C SER A 111 -14.22 -14.09 15.69
N ARG A 112 -14.99 -13.78 14.63
CA ARG A 112 -16.15 -14.60 14.26
C ARG A 112 -16.77 -14.45 12.86
N ASP A 113 -17.58 -15.48 12.60
CA ASP A 113 -18.49 -15.73 11.48
C ASP A 113 -19.52 -14.60 11.25
N GLU A 114 -20.14 -14.59 10.05
CA GLU A 114 -20.90 -13.45 9.47
C GLU A 114 -21.98 -12.79 10.37
N LYS A 115 -22.39 -11.51 10.22
CA LYS A 115 -22.56 -10.66 9.01
C LYS A 115 -22.36 -9.15 9.27
N THR A 116 -22.04 -8.41 8.22
CA THR A 116 -21.98 -6.93 8.21
C THR A 116 -23.35 -6.29 7.94
N LEU A 117 -23.63 -5.16 8.60
CA LEU A 117 -24.73 -4.24 8.28
C LEU A 117 -24.22 -2.80 8.40
N PHE A 118 -24.48 -1.98 7.37
CA PHE A 118 -24.21 -0.55 7.38
C PHE A 118 -25.49 0.24 7.73
N THR A 119 -25.33 1.38 8.40
CA THR A 119 -26.40 2.24 8.90
C THR A 119 -26.23 3.71 8.47
N ARG A 120 -27.31 4.49 8.59
CA ARG A 120 -27.41 5.88 8.12
C ARG A 120 -26.37 6.86 8.71
N GLY A 121 -25.63 6.45 9.75
CA GLY A 121 -24.57 7.23 10.38
C GLY A 121 -23.23 7.18 9.64
N GLU A 122 -22.85 6.09 8.96
CA GLU A 122 -21.53 5.94 8.32
C GLU A 122 -21.34 6.80 7.04
N LEU A 123 -22.16 7.85 6.87
CA LEU A 123 -22.30 8.68 5.67
C LEU A 123 -22.21 10.19 5.99
N GLU A 124 -21.44 10.55 7.02
CA GLU A 124 -21.25 11.91 7.60
C GLU A 124 -20.72 12.99 6.64
N ALA A 125 -20.39 12.60 5.42
CA ALA A 125 -20.10 13.46 4.26
C ALA A 125 -21.02 14.70 4.13
N LYS A 126 -22.30 14.59 4.54
CA LYS A 126 -23.25 15.72 4.54
C LYS A 126 -22.90 16.86 5.49
N LEU A 127 -22.26 16.58 6.64
CA LEU A 127 -21.75 17.64 7.52
C LEU A 127 -20.58 18.39 6.86
N LEU A 128 -19.80 17.70 6.03
CA LEU A 128 -18.66 18.26 5.30
C LEU A 128 -19.05 18.86 3.93
N GLY A 129 -20.34 18.95 3.61
CA GLY A 129 -20.86 19.59 2.39
C GLY A 129 -20.95 18.70 1.14
N TYR A 130 -20.79 17.38 1.27
CA TYR A 130 -20.91 16.42 0.16
C TYR A 130 -22.27 15.69 0.21
N GLU A 131 -22.86 15.35 -0.93
CA GLU A 131 -24.17 14.68 -0.95
C GLU A 131 -24.09 13.21 -0.50
N THR A 132 -22.95 12.55 -0.75
CA THR A 132 -22.72 11.14 -0.37
C THR A 132 -21.29 10.90 0.15
N HIS A 133 -21.10 9.83 0.94
CA HIS A 133 -19.76 9.39 1.34
C HIS A 133 -18.87 9.05 0.13
N ALA A 134 -19.45 8.58 -0.99
CA ALA A 134 -18.65 8.29 -2.19
C ALA A 134 -18.03 9.56 -2.80
N GLU A 135 -18.67 10.72 -2.73
CA GLU A 135 -18.08 12.00 -3.15
C GLU A 135 -16.94 12.41 -2.22
N TYR A 136 -17.18 12.34 -0.91
CA TYR A 136 -16.13 12.60 0.09
C TYR A 136 -14.94 11.64 -0.09
N ALA A 137 -15.18 10.35 -0.31
CA ALA A 137 -14.13 9.35 -0.45
C ALA A 137 -13.31 9.52 -1.73
N LEU A 138 -13.94 9.85 -2.87
CA LEU A 138 -13.29 9.87 -4.18
C LEU A 138 -12.67 11.22 -4.59
N GLU A 139 -12.96 12.32 -3.89
CA GLU A 139 -12.35 13.64 -4.14
C GLU A 139 -10.79 13.62 -4.21
N PRO A 140 -10.05 12.94 -3.30
CA PRO A 140 -8.59 12.82 -3.44
C PRO A 140 -8.15 11.87 -4.56
N HIS A 141 -8.93 10.84 -4.90
CA HIS A 141 -8.62 9.77 -5.88
C HIS A 141 -8.62 10.27 -7.34
N MET A 142 -8.04 9.52 -8.28
CA MET A 142 -8.06 9.84 -9.71
C MET A 142 -9.47 9.82 -10.31
N ALA A 143 -10.37 8.96 -9.84
CA ALA A 143 -11.75 8.90 -10.30
C ALA A 143 -12.55 10.19 -10.02
N LYS A 144 -12.18 10.96 -8.98
CA LYS A 144 -12.76 12.24 -8.52
C LYS A 144 -14.25 12.27 -8.14
N THR A 145 -15.09 11.43 -8.71
CA THR A 145 -16.55 11.43 -8.53
C THR A 145 -17.13 10.01 -8.53
N PRO A 146 -18.26 9.77 -7.84
CA PRO A 146 -18.93 8.48 -7.90
C PRO A 146 -19.43 8.12 -9.30
N GLN A 147 -19.83 9.13 -10.08
CA GLN A 147 -20.35 8.93 -11.44
C GLN A 147 -19.27 8.35 -12.37
N ALA A 148 -18.07 8.93 -12.39
CA ALA A 148 -16.96 8.42 -13.20
C ALA A 148 -16.56 6.97 -12.82
N ALA A 149 -16.54 6.66 -11.52
CA ALA A 149 -16.28 5.30 -11.04
C ALA A 149 -17.41 4.33 -11.47
N TYR A 150 -18.68 4.74 -11.38
CA TYR A 150 -19.83 3.92 -11.75
C TYR A 150 -19.94 3.70 -13.27
N ASP A 151 -19.59 4.70 -14.08
CA ASP A 151 -19.57 4.59 -15.54
C ASP A 151 -18.46 3.63 -16.00
N MET A 152 -17.24 3.76 -15.44
CA MET A 152 -16.14 2.82 -15.67
C MET A 152 -16.53 1.37 -15.32
N LEU A 153 -17.13 1.15 -14.15
CA LEU A 153 -17.60 -0.18 -13.72
C LEU A 153 -18.75 -0.70 -14.60
N THR A 154 -19.61 0.20 -15.11
CA THR A 154 -20.72 -0.16 -16.01
C THR A 154 -20.21 -0.55 -17.40
N GLU A 155 -19.22 0.15 -17.94
CA GLU A 155 -18.56 -0.22 -19.19
C GLU A 155 -17.77 -1.53 -19.05
N LEU A 156 -16.98 -1.68 -17.99
CA LEU A 156 -16.24 -2.91 -17.71
C LEU A 156 -17.18 -4.12 -17.61
N ARG A 157 -18.28 -3.99 -16.86
CA ARG A 157 -19.33 -5.02 -16.78
C ARG A 157 -19.91 -5.33 -18.16
N LYS A 158 -20.30 -4.31 -18.94
CA LYS A 158 -20.87 -4.49 -20.28
C LYS A 158 -19.93 -5.29 -21.19
N ASN A 159 -18.64 -4.95 -21.17
CA ASN A 159 -17.63 -5.56 -22.05
C ASN A 159 -17.26 -7.00 -21.61
N LEU A 160 -17.29 -7.30 -20.30
CA LEU A 160 -16.96 -8.63 -19.76
C LEU A 160 -18.16 -9.59 -19.63
N THR A 161 -19.40 -9.11 -19.70
CA THR A 161 -20.61 -9.95 -19.47
C THR A 161 -20.69 -11.16 -20.40
N GLU A 162 -20.39 -11.00 -21.70
CA GLU A 162 -20.43 -12.12 -22.65
C GLU A 162 -19.33 -13.16 -22.38
N LEU A 163 -18.13 -12.72 -22.00
CA LEU A 163 -17.00 -13.60 -21.66
C LEU A 163 -17.29 -14.39 -20.38
N GLY A 164 -17.66 -13.71 -19.30
CA GLY A 164 -18.00 -14.35 -18.02
C GLY A 164 -19.20 -15.31 -18.12
N SER A 165 -20.13 -15.07 -19.05
CA SER A 165 -21.23 -16.00 -19.33
C SER A 165 -20.73 -17.30 -19.99
N LYS A 166 -19.78 -17.21 -20.93
CA LYS A 166 -19.15 -18.37 -21.58
C LYS A 166 -18.27 -19.17 -20.63
N GLU A 167 -17.51 -18.47 -19.76
CA GLU A 167 -16.71 -19.10 -18.71
C GLU A 167 -17.62 -19.87 -17.73
N LEU A 168 -18.70 -19.24 -17.25
CA LEU A 168 -19.67 -19.90 -16.37
C LEU A 168 -20.30 -21.14 -17.04
N GLU A 169 -20.63 -21.07 -18.33
CA GLU A 169 -21.16 -22.23 -19.07
C GLU A 169 -20.15 -23.40 -19.10
N GLN A 170 -18.86 -23.12 -19.28
CA GLN A 170 -17.81 -24.16 -19.21
C GLN A 170 -17.73 -24.80 -17.82
N LEU A 171 -17.83 -24.01 -16.75
CA LEU A 171 -17.85 -24.54 -15.38
C LEU A 171 -19.12 -25.36 -15.09
N GLU A 172 -20.29 -24.94 -15.60
CA GLU A 172 -21.52 -25.73 -15.56
C GLU A 172 -21.38 -27.06 -16.31
N GLN A 173 -20.81 -27.05 -17.52
CA GLN A 173 -20.59 -28.26 -18.31
C GLN A 173 -19.68 -29.26 -17.58
N LEU A 174 -18.60 -28.79 -16.93
CA LEU A 174 -17.76 -29.63 -16.08
C LEU A 174 -18.53 -30.20 -14.87
N LYS A 175 -19.34 -29.39 -14.17
CA LYS A 175 -20.15 -29.88 -13.04
C LYS A 175 -21.18 -30.92 -13.49
N ARG A 176 -21.84 -30.73 -14.63
CA ARG A 176 -22.79 -31.70 -15.21
C ARG A 176 -22.10 -33.02 -15.56
N ALA A 177 -20.91 -32.96 -16.16
CA ALA A 177 -20.11 -34.15 -16.49
C ALA A 177 -19.67 -34.92 -15.22
N ASP A 178 -19.22 -34.21 -14.18
CA ASP A 178 -18.83 -34.81 -12.90
C ASP A 178 -20.00 -35.49 -12.20
N MET A 179 -21.16 -34.80 -12.09
CA MET A 179 -22.34 -35.39 -11.45
C MET A 179 -22.82 -36.65 -12.20
N HIS A 180 -22.85 -36.61 -13.54
CA HIS A 180 -23.18 -37.78 -14.35
C HIS A 180 -22.17 -38.94 -14.12
N ALA A 181 -20.87 -38.65 -14.07
CA ALA A 181 -19.83 -39.66 -13.85
C ALA A 181 -19.91 -40.35 -12.47
N VAL A 182 -20.43 -39.67 -11.45
CA VAL A 182 -20.67 -40.25 -10.10
C VAL A 182 -22.12 -40.69 -9.87
N GLY A 183 -22.96 -40.71 -10.92
CA GLY A 183 -24.36 -41.14 -10.83
C GLY A 183 -25.28 -40.21 -10.02
N LYS A 184 -24.91 -38.94 -9.85
CA LYS A 184 -25.69 -37.92 -9.15
C LYS A 184 -26.48 -37.04 -10.11
N ILE A 185 -27.57 -36.46 -9.59
CA ILE A 185 -28.39 -35.47 -10.30
C ILE A 185 -27.66 -34.12 -10.31
N TYR A 186 -27.81 -33.36 -11.40
CA TYR A 186 -27.34 -31.98 -11.47
C TYR A 186 -28.37 -31.03 -10.84
N GLU A 187 -28.02 -30.42 -9.72
CA GLU A 187 -28.91 -29.54 -8.94
C GLU A 187 -28.72 -28.04 -9.23
N GLY A 188 -27.94 -27.71 -10.28
CA GLY A 188 -27.52 -26.34 -10.62
C GLY A 188 -26.07 -26.06 -10.24
N PHE A 189 -25.65 -24.80 -10.41
CA PHE A 189 -24.33 -24.29 -10.09
C PHE A 189 -24.43 -23.20 -9.01
N PHE A 190 -23.59 -23.28 -7.99
CA PHE A 190 -23.60 -22.41 -6.81
C PHE A 190 -22.22 -21.77 -6.62
N GLU A 191 -22.13 -20.65 -5.90
CA GLU A 191 -20.86 -19.89 -5.82
C GLU A 191 -19.71 -20.70 -5.18
N TRP A 192 -20.02 -21.64 -4.26
CA TRP A 192 -19.01 -22.55 -3.69
C TRP A 192 -18.44 -23.56 -4.70
N ASP A 193 -19.17 -23.88 -5.78
CA ASP A 193 -18.66 -24.73 -6.87
C ASP A 193 -17.60 -23.99 -7.69
N ARG A 194 -17.68 -22.66 -7.75
CA ARG A 194 -16.93 -21.81 -8.68
C ARG A 194 -15.42 -21.99 -8.57
N SER A 195 -14.86 -21.87 -7.37
CA SER A 195 -13.41 -22.05 -7.15
C SER A 195 -12.96 -23.49 -7.43
N PHE A 196 -13.79 -24.49 -7.18
CA PHE A 196 -13.44 -25.89 -7.47
C PHE A 196 -13.39 -26.14 -8.98
N TYR A 197 -14.43 -25.76 -9.73
CA TYR A 197 -14.47 -26.00 -11.17
C TYR A 197 -13.53 -25.08 -11.96
N ALA A 198 -13.28 -23.84 -11.50
CA ALA A 198 -12.25 -22.98 -12.10
C ALA A 198 -10.85 -23.61 -11.97
N ASN A 199 -10.49 -24.11 -10.78
CA ASN A 199 -9.25 -24.86 -10.58
C ASN A 199 -9.21 -26.15 -11.40
N LYS A 200 -10.35 -26.83 -11.61
CA LYS A 200 -10.43 -28.04 -12.45
C LYS A 200 -10.20 -27.72 -13.94
N LEU A 201 -10.89 -26.71 -14.48
CA LEU A 201 -10.74 -26.23 -15.85
C LEU A 201 -9.31 -25.75 -16.12
N SER A 202 -8.74 -24.99 -15.17
CA SER A 202 -7.35 -24.55 -15.21
C SER A 202 -6.39 -25.74 -15.32
N ASN A 203 -6.51 -26.74 -14.44
CA ASN A 203 -5.64 -27.92 -14.48
C ASN A 203 -5.84 -28.82 -15.71
N GLN A 204 -7.02 -28.81 -16.34
CA GLN A 204 -7.27 -29.53 -17.59
C GLN A 204 -6.59 -28.85 -18.79
N ASN A 205 -6.52 -27.52 -18.81
CA ASN A 205 -5.92 -26.76 -19.89
C ASN A 205 -4.41 -26.57 -19.70
N PHE A 206 -3.97 -26.21 -18.48
CA PHE A 206 -2.58 -25.87 -18.13
C PHE A 206 -2.27 -26.25 -16.68
N SER A 207 -1.53 -27.35 -16.43
CA SER A 207 -1.10 -27.70 -15.07
C SER A 207 0.19 -26.97 -14.67
N THR A 208 0.04 -25.89 -13.89
CA THR A 208 1.14 -25.10 -13.34
C THR A 208 1.90 -25.79 -12.20
N SER A 209 1.38 -26.91 -11.69
CA SER A 209 1.95 -27.69 -10.58
C SER A 209 3.44 -28.03 -10.75
N ASN A 210 3.84 -28.38 -11.98
CA ASN A 210 5.21 -28.74 -12.33
C ASN A 210 6.14 -27.54 -12.57
N LEU A 211 5.63 -26.30 -12.61
CA LEU A 211 6.47 -25.11 -12.83
C LEU A 211 7.24 -24.70 -11.55
N ARG A 212 6.75 -25.10 -10.38
CA ARG A 212 7.31 -24.73 -9.07
C ARG A 212 8.80 -25.07 -8.91
N CYS A 213 9.30 -26.11 -9.58
CA CYS A 213 10.70 -26.52 -9.50
C CYS A 213 11.70 -25.57 -10.20
N TYR A 214 11.23 -24.71 -11.12
CA TYR A 214 12.07 -23.69 -11.76
C TYR A 214 12.20 -22.42 -10.92
N PHE A 215 11.26 -22.17 -9.99
CA PHE A 215 11.17 -20.95 -9.20
C PHE A 215 11.75 -21.10 -7.79
N SER A 216 13.04 -21.44 -7.68
CA SER A 216 13.73 -21.36 -6.38
C SER A 216 13.91 -19.89 -5.96
N LEU A 217 13.54 -19.54 -4.72
CA LEU A 217 13.55 -18.16 -4.22
C LEU A 217 14.89 -17.42 -4.48
N PRO A 218 16.09 -18.00 -4.22
CA PRO A 218 17.35 -17.31 -4.50
C PRO A 218 17.63 -17.05 -5.99
N GLN A 219 17.08 -17.87 -6.89
CA GLN A 219 17.18 -17.63 -8.34
C GLN A 219 16.13 -16.60 -8.79
N VAL A 220 14.92 -16.65 -8.22
CA VAL A 220 13.86 -15.68 -8.52
C VAL A 220 14.29 -14.26 -8.12
N ILE A 221 14.80 -14.08 -6.90
CA ILE A 221 15.33 -12.78 -6.44
C ILE A 221 16.47 -12.28 -7.33
N ARG A 222 17.44 -13.15 -7.68
CA ARG A 222 18.54 -12.80 -8.59
C ARG A 222 18.03 -12.34 -9.95
N ASN A 223 17.16 -13.12 -10.59
CA ASN A 223 16.61 -12.80 -11.91
C ASN A 223 15.78 -11.50 -11.88
N MET A 224 14.99 -11.29 -10.82
CA MET A 224 14.26 -10.03 -10.60
C MET A 224 15.22 -8.87 -10.45
N PHE A 225 16.28 -8.99 -9.64
CA PHE A 225 17.29 -7.94 -9.49
C PHE A 225 18.02 -7.63 -10.81
N GLU A 226 18.35 -8.63 -11.62
CA GLU A 226 18.91 -8.44 -12.97
C GLU A 226 17.92 -7.72 -13.91
N LEU A 227 16.63 -8.06 -13.85
CA LEU A 227 15.57 -7.42 -14.61
C LEU A 227 15.32 -5.97 -14.16
N TYR A 228 15.22 -5.69 -12.86
CA TYR A 228 15.06 -4.33 -12.31
C TYR A 228 16.25 -3.43 -12.64
N GLN A 229 17.49 -3.95 -12.56
CA GLN A 229 18.69 -3.21 -13.00
C GLN A 229 18.61 -2.87 -14.50
N THR A 230 18.16 -3.81 -15.32
CA THR A 230 18.02 -3.62 -16.78
C THR A 230 16.90 -2.63 -17.15
N LEU A 231 15.74 -2.71 -16.50
CA LEU A 231 14.57 -1.86 -16.78
C LEU A 231 14.77 -0.40 -16.33
N PHE A 232 15.41 -0.19 -15.18
CA PHE A 232 15.50 1.13 -14.53
C PHE A 232 16.87 1.79 -14.63
N GLY A 233 17.88 1.12 -15.20
CA GLY A 233 19.22 1.70 -15.36
C GLY A 233 19.93 1.92 -14.03
N VAL A 234 19.88 0.92 -13.15
CA VAL A 234 20.42 0.95 -11.79
C VAL A 234 21.38 -0.20 -11.52
N THR A 235 22.19 -0.09 -10.47
CA THR A 235 22.99 -1.19 -9.91
C THR A 235 22.50 -1.52 -8.51
N ILE A 236 22.33 -2.81 -8.21
CA ILE A 236 22.06 -3.33 -6.87
C ILE A 236 23.37 -3.93 -6.31
N VAL A 237 23.74 -3.58 -5.08
CA VAL A 237 24.94 -4.10 -4.40
C VAL A 237 24.53 -4.62 -3.03
N GLU A 238 24.92 -5.85 -2.69
CA GLU A 238 24.70 -6.41 -1.36
C GLU A 238 25.67 -5.80 -0.34
N MET A 239 25.17 -5.36 0.82
CA MET A 239 25.99 -4.76 1.86
C MET A 239 26.57 -5.82 2.79
N GLU A 240 27.89 -5.86 2.94
CA GLU A 240 28.55 -6.71 3.93
C GLU A 240 28.28 -6.21 5.37
N ASN A 241 27.93 -7.12 6.29
CA ASN A 241 27.72 -6.87 7.72
C ASN A 241 26.72 -5.72 8.05
N PRO A 242 25.49 -5.75 7.50
CA PRO A 242 24.52 -4.66 7.67
C PRO A 242 23.90 -4.61 9.07
N ARG A 243 23.35 -3.46 9.44
CA ARG A 243 22.63 -3.28 10.72
C ARG A 243 21.17 -3.70 10.58
N VAL A 244 20.89 -4.96 10.85
CA VAL A 244 19.58 -5.60 10.63
C VAL A 244 18.85 -5.98 11.93
N TRP A 245 17.53 -6.14 11.85
CA TRP A 245 16.67 -6.54 12.97
C TRP A 245 16.56 -8.07 13.18
N HIS A 246 17.06 -8.88 12.24
CA HIS A 246 17.06 -10.34 12.31
C HIS A 246 18.20 -10.91 11.45
N GLU A 247 18.71 -12.10 11.78
CA GLU A 247 19.80 -12.76 11.04
C GLU A 247 19.43 -13.16 9.60
N ASP A 248 18.14 -13.32 9.32
CA ASP A 248 17.56 -13.68 8.00
C ASP A 248 17.40 -12.47 7.05
N VAL A 249 17.87 -11.28 7.43
CA VAL A 249 17.60 -10.03 6.71
C VAL A 249 18.85 -9.61 5.94
N GLU A 250 18.70 -9.44 4.64
CA GLU A 250 19.75 -8.92 3.77
C GLU A 250 19.50 -7.43 3.52
N MET A 251 20.56 -6.68 3.22
CA MET A 251 20.51 -5.25 2.96
C MET A 251 21.27 -4.94 1.67
N TYR A 252 20.67 -4.11 0.83
CA TYR A 252 21.19 -3.74 -0.46
C TYR A 252 21.33 -2.22 -0.58
N GLU A 253 22.38 -1.80 -1.25
CA GLU A 253 22.53 -0.46 -1.79
C GLU A 253 21.98 -0.42 -3.22
N LEU A 254 21.28 0.66 -3.55
CA LEU A 254 20.90 0.99 -4.91
C LEU A 254 21.71 2.19 -5.38
N TRP A 255 22.26 2.08 -6.58
CA TRP A 255 23.04 3.09 -7.29
C TRP A 255 22.46 3.30 -8.70
N GLU A 256 22.71 4.43 -9.34
CA GLU A 256 22.45 4.57 -10.78
C GLU A 256 23.40 3.66 -11.59
N ALA A 257 23.18 3.51 -12.91
CA ALA A 257 24.00 2.65 -13.78
C ALA A 257 25.51 3.00 -13.78
N ASP A 258 25.88 4.24 -13.42
CA ASP A 258 27.26 4.70 -13.33
C ASP A 258 28.05 4.14 -12.13
N LYS A 259 27.34 3.73 -11.05
CA LYS A 259 27.90 3.41 -9.72
C LYS A 259 28.65 4.56 -9.04
N GLU A 260 28.47 5.79 -9.52
CA GLU A 260 28.95 7.03 -8.90
C GLU A 260 27.83 7.70 -8.09
N THR A 261 26.59 7.63 -8.58
CA THR A 261 25.42 8.24 -7.95
C THR A 261 24.68 7.22 -7.08
N PHE A 262 24.77 7.37 -5.76
CA PHE A 262 23.98 6.60 -4.81
C PHE A 262 22.49 6.98 -4.89
N VAL A 263 21.59 6.00 -4.77
CA VAL A 263 20.13 6.17 -4.88
C VAL A 263 19.42 5.93 -3.54
N GLY A 264 19.84 4.94 -2.76
CA GLY A 264 19.29 4.63 -1.42
C GLY A 264 19.61 3.22 -0.94
N HIS A 265 19.01 2.79 0.18
CA HIS A 265 19.12 1.41 0.66
C HIS A 265 17.77 0.69 0.66
N PHE A 266 17.76 -0.64 0.47
CA PHE A 266 16.59 -1.45 0.79
C PHE A 266 16.95 -2.75 1.48
N TYR A 267 16.04 -3.25 2.30
CA TYR A 267 16.17 -4.54 3.00
C TYR A 267 15.25 -5.59 2.38
N THR A 268 15.66 -6.86 2.45
CA THR A 268 14.82 -8.03 2.19
C THR A 268 14.66 -8.83 3.48
N ASP A 269 13.43 -9.21 3.80
CA ASP A 269 13.11 -10.03 4.98
C ASP A 269 12.11 -11.10 4.57
N PHE A 270 12.58 -12.19 3.95
CA PHE A 270 11.70 -13.11 3.21
C PHE A 270 11.12 -14.29 4.02
N PHE A 271 11.80 -14.71 5.09
CA PHE A 271 11.47 -15.97 5.77
C PHE A 271 10.49 -15.83 6.94
N HIS A 272 9.59 -16.80 7.10
CA HIS A 272 8.60 -16.83 8.17
C HIS A 272 9.23 -16.97 9.56
N ARG A 273 8.69 -16.20 10.52
CA ARG A 273 8.91 -16.35 11.97
C ARG A 273 7.64 -15.89 12.72
N PRO A 274 7.41 -16.32 13.98
CA PRO A 274 6.28 -15.87 14.78
C PRO A 274 6.18 -14.35 14.87
N GLY A 275 4.95 -13.81 14.83
CA GLY A 275 4.67 -12.37 14.91
C GLY A 275 4.89 -11.59 13.61
N LYS A 276 5.49 -12.17 12.57
CA LYS A 276 5.75 -11.51 11.28
C LYS A 276 4.48 -11.43 10.42
N SER A 277 4.32 -10.31 9.71
CA SER A 277 3.22 -10.07 8.76
C SER A 277 3.35 -10.91 7.48
N ARG A 278 2.26 -10.94 6.68
CA ARG A 278 2.28 -11.40 5.27
C ARG A 278 3.13 -10.46 4.41
N ILE A 279 3.20 -10.73 3.10
CA ILE A 279 3.96 -9.88 2.19
C ILE A 279 3.52 -8.42 2.31
N SER A 280 4.49 -7.51 2.48
CA SER A 280 4.24 -6.08 2.66
C SER A 280 5.52 -5.28 2.46
N VAL A 281 5.38 -4.10 1.85
CA VAL A 281 6.50 -3.19 1.58
C VAL A 281 6.40 -1.94 2.42
N HIS A 282 7.47 -1.68 3.17
CA HIS A 282 7.55 -0.61 4.14
C HIS A 282 8.60 0.40 3.70
N ASN A 283 8.16 1.59 3.30
CA ASN A 283 9.04 2.74 3.29
C ASN A 283 9.36 3.09 4.77
N ILE A 284 10.64 2.91 5.14
CA ILE A 284 11.23 3.15 6.46
C ILE A 284 11.67 4.62 6.57
N ARG A 285 12.21 5.20 5.50
CA ARG A 285 12.62 6.60 5.42
C ARG A 285 12.42 7.10 4.00
N SER A 286 11.69 8.19 3.80
CA SER A 286 11.50 8.77 2.49
C SER A 286 12.76 9.44 1.94
N GLY A 287 12.91 9.37 0.62
CA GLY A 287 13.92 10.11 -0.14
C GLY A 287 13.41 11.48 -0.57
N TYR A 288 14.10 12.55 -0.21
CA TYR A 288 13.73 13.91 -0.59
C TYR A 288 14.97 14.78 -0.83
N ASN A 289 14.80 15.90 -1.55
CA ASN A 289 15.89 16.75 -2.04
C ASN A 289 15.64 18.20 -1.58
N ASP A 290 16.18 18.57 -0.43
CA ASP A 290 15.81 19.80 0.29
C ASP A 290 17.03 20.40 1.01
N GLU A 291 17.68 21.34 0.32
CA GLU A 291 19.10 21.78 0.44
C GLU A 291 20.14 20.65 0.35
N THR A 292 19.90 19.51 0.97
CA THR A 292 20.69 18.27 0.93
C THR A 292 19.81 17.09 0.51
N ARG A 293 20.43 15.98 0.07
CA ARG A 293 19.71 14.75 -0.28
C ARG A 293 19.49 13.89 0.95
N GLN A 294 18.23 13.66 1.31
CA GLN A 294 17.85 12.49 2.10
C GLN A 294 17.70 11.28 1.17
N TYR A 295 18.35 10.17 1.50
CA TYR A 295 18.27 8.94 0.71
C TYR A 295 17.16 8.02 1.24
N PRO A 296 16.29 7.48 0.37
CA PRO A 296 15.25 6.56 0.78
C PRO A 296 15.81 5.30 1.43
N VAL A 297 15.03 4.73 2.34
CA VAL A 297 15.23 3.41 2.92
C VAL A 297 13.92 2.64 2.87
N CYS A 298 13.91 1.49 2.22
CA CYS A 298 12.73 0.64 2.06
C CYS A 298 12.98 -0.78 2.60
N ALA A 299 11.92 -1.54 2.88
CA ALA A 299 12.02 -2.96 3.20
C ALA A 299 10.87 -3.75 2.58
N ILE A 300 11.19 -4.85 1.91
CA ILE A 300 10.21 -5.87 1.52
C ILE A 300 10.22 -7.00 2.56
N VAL A 301 9.05 -7.25 3.15
CA VAL A 301 8.82 -8.26 4.17
C VAL A 301 7.94 -9.35 3.56
N ALA A 302 8.28 -10.63 3.72
CA ALA A 302 7.45 -11.78 3.29
C ALA A 302 7.48 -12.92 4.32
N CYS A 303 6.65 -13.94 4.13
CA CYS A 303 6.54 -15.11 5.04
C CYS A 303 6.67 -16.45 4.28
N PHE A 304 7.70 -16.58 3.43
CA PHE A 304 8.02 -17.87 2.82
C PHE A 304 8.57 -18.84 3.87
N ALA A 305 8.43 -20.16 3.65
CA ALA A 305 9.06 -21.16 4.51
C ALA A 305 10.60 -20.97 4.53
N LYS A 306 11.26 -21.29 5.65
CA LYS A 306 12.74 -21.35 5.68
C LYS A 306 13.23 -22.50 4.79
N PRO A 307 14.42 -22.38 4.16
CA PRO A 307 15.05 -23.49 3.47
C PRO A 307 15.42 -24.61 4.45
N GLU A 308 15.29 -25.87 4.02
CA GLU A 308 15.91 -27.00 4.71
C GLU A 308 17.28 -27.31 4.07
N PRO A 309 18.25 -27.89 4.80
CA PRO A 309 19.61 -28.14 4.27
C PRO A 309 19.68 -28.95 2.97
N SER A 310 18.63 -29.71 2.66
CA SER A 310 18.47 -30.53 1.45
C SER A 310 17.35 -30.09 0.52
N THR A 311 16.67 -28.95 0.76
CA THR A 311 15.50 -28.54 -0.02
C THR A 311 15.38 -27.01 -0.11
N PRO A 312 15.54 -26.42 -1.32
CA PRO A 312 15.40 -24.98 -1.51
C PRO A 312 13.94 -24.56 -1.37
N VAL A 313 13.73 -23.29 -1.02
CA VAL A 313 12.39 -22.67 -1.02
C VAL A 313 11.94 -22.51 -2.47
N LEU A 314 10.93 -23.27 -2.86
CA LEU A 314 10.33 -23.23 -4.20
C LEU A 314 9.02 -22.42 -4.18
N LEU A 315 8.87 -21.48 -5.10
CA LEU A 315 7.70 -20.60 -5.21
C LEU A 315 6.72 -21.10 -6.26
N HIS A 316 5.42 -20.92 -6.02
CA HIS A 316 4.39 -21.00 -7.05
C HIS A 316 4.40 -19.75 -7.94
N HIS A 317 3.89 -19.83 -9.17
CA HIS A 317 3.86 -18.69 -10.09
C HIS A 317 3.21 -17.44 -9.47
N THR A 318 2.12 -17.62 -8.72
CA THR A 318 1.43 -16.54 -8.02
C THR A 318 2.24 -15.92 -6.87
N GLU A 319 3.18 -16.66 -6.27
CA GLU A 319 4.14 -16.12 -5.30
C GLU A 319 5.26 -15.33 -6.01
N VAL A 320 5.66 -15.75 -7.22
CA VAL A 320 6.61 -15.01 -8.07
C VAL A 320 6.01 -13.70 -8.58
N GLU A 321 4.79 -13.73 -9.12
CA GLU A 321 4.03 -12.57 -9.58
C GLU A 321 3.76 -11.55 -8.44
N MET A 322 3.42 -12.06 -7.25
CA MET A 322 3.26 -11.26 -6.04
C MET A 322 4.58 -10.60 -5.62
N LEU A 323 5.68 -11.36 -5.62
CA LEU A 323 7.01 -10.88 -5.28
C LEU A 323 7.55 -9.86 -6.30
N MET A 324 7.22 -10.03 -7.59
CA MET A 324 7.49 -9.05 -8.65
C MET A 324 6.80 -7.73 -8.34
N GLY A 325 5.48 -7.74 -8.08
CA GLY A 325 4.73 -6.53 -7.77
C GLY A 325 5.22 -5.82 -6.51
N GLU A 326 5.54 -6.55 -5.45
CA GLU A 326 6.04 -5.96 -4.21
C GLU A 326 7.49 -5.45 -4.33
N LEU A 327 8.38 -6.12 -5.10
CA LEU A 327 9.65 -5.49 -5.49
C LEU A 327 9.41 -4.22 -6.32
N GLY A 328 8.41 -4.21 -7.18
CA GLY A 328 7.94 -3.01 -7.89
C GLY A 328 7.65 -1.84 -6.97
N ARG A 329 7.00 -2.06 -5.81
CA ARG A 329 6.84 -1.03 -4.76
C ARG A 329 8.18 -0.57 -4.20
N VAL A 330 9.13 -1.48 -3.94
CA VAL A 330 10.47 -1.09 -3.45
C VAL A 330 11.12 -0.12 -4.43
N PHE A 331 11.19 -0.47 -5.72
CA PHE A 331 11.74 0.41 -6.75
C PHE A 331 10.93 1.72 -6.92
N GLN A 332 9.60 1.68 -6.81
CA GLN A 332 8.75 2.87 -6.86
C GLN A 332 9.01 3.86 -5.71
N ASN A 333 9.38 3.39 -4.51
CA ASN A 333 9.86 4.28 -3.43
C ASN A 333 11.30 4.73 -3.74
N MET A 334 12.21 3.79 -3.99
CA MET A 334 13.65 4.06 -4.15
C MET A 334 13.98 5.05 -5.28
N LEU A 335 13.29 4.94 -6.42
CA LEU A 335 13.48 5.80 -7.59
C LEU A 335 12.72 7.13 -7.49
N CYS A 336 11.91 7.33 -6.44
CA CYS A 336 11.15 8.56 -6.26
C CYS A 336 12.09 9.72 -5.87
N LYS A 337 12.07 10.79 -6.67
CA LYS A 337 12.95 11.97 -6.55
C LYS A 337 12.11 13.25 -6.35
N THR A 338 11.49 13.38 -5.18
CA THR A 338 10.74 14.56 -4.74
C THR A 338 11.60 15.56 -3.97
N LYS A 339 11.13 16.80 -3.79
CA LYS A 339 11.68 17.71 -2.79
C LYS A 339 11.05 17.50 -1.42
N LEU A 340 9.82 16.99 -1.35
CA LEU A 340 9.15 16.73 -0.07
C LEU A 340 9.05 15.25 0.25
N ALA A 341 9.15 14.92 1.54
CA ALA A 341 8.90 13.58 2.04
C ALA A 341 7.40 13.20 1.97
N LYS A 342 6.47 14.17 2.12
CA LYS A 342 5.02 13.87 2.00
C LYS A 342 4.66 13.36 0.59
N PHE A 343 5.40 13.79 -0.44
CA PHE A 343 5.17 13.33 -1.82
C PHE A 343 6.03 12.13 -2.24
N HIS A 344 6.81 11.55 -1.32
CA HIS A 344 7.68 10.43 -1.64
C HIS A 344 6.95 9.08 -1.71
N GLY A 345 7.24 8.33 -2.77
CA GLY A 345 6.91 6.91 -2.90
C GLY A 345 5.41 6.60 -2.96
N CYS A 346 5.05 5.34 -2.69
CA CYS A 346 3.68 4.84 -2.90
C CYS A 346 2.62 5.60 -2.08
N LYS A 347 2.98 6.08 -0.87
CA LYS A 347 2.07 6.75 0.08
C LYS A 347 1.54 8.10 -0.42
N ALA A 348 2.20 8.69 -1.43
CA ALA A 348 1.89 10.01 -1.97
C ALA A 348 0.91 10.00 -3.15
N LEU A 349 0.68 8.82 -3.73
CA LEU A 349 -0.17 8.62 -4.90
C LEU A 349 -1.62 8.41 -4.47
N GLU A 350 -2.52 8.75 -5.38
CA GLU A 350 -3.93 8.49 -5.30
C GLU A 350 -4.18 6.95 -5.19
N GLN A 351 -5.08 6.50 -4.30
CA GLN A 351 -5.20 5.08 -3.94
C GLN A 351 -5.67 4.18 -5.10
N ASP A 352 -6.40 4.75 -6.05
CA ASP A 352 -6.83 4.11 -7.29
C ASP A 352 -5.76 4.15 -8.39
N PHE A 353 -4.66 4.89 -8.19
CA PHE A 353 -3.51 4.92 -9.10
C PHE A 353 -2.31 4.13 -8.60
N VAL A 354 -2.07 4.04 -7.28
CA VAL A 354 -0.84 3.50 -6.68
C VAL A 354 -0.46 2.10 -7.20
N GLU A 355 -1.46 1.26 -7.50
CA GLU A 355 -1.29 -0.09 -8.05
C GLU A 355 -0.88 -0.12 -9.53
N THR A 356 -1.11 0.96 -10.31
CA THR A 356 -0.98 0.94 -11.78
C THR A 356 0.43 0.57 -12.25
N PRO A 357 1.53 1.18 -11.74
CA PRO A 357 2.88 0.79 -12.13
C PRO A 357 3.24 -0.64 -11.70
N ILE A 358 2.56 -1.15 -10.66
CA ILE A 358 2.82 -2.44 -10.04
C ILE A 358 2.15 -3.57 -10.82
N GLN A 359 0.93 -3.37 -11.33
CA GLN A 359 0.31 -4.34 -12.22
C GLN A 359 1.07 -4.43 -13.55
N ILE A 360 1.53 -3.29 -14.12
CA ILE A 360 2.38 -3.28 -15.33
C ILE A 360 3.68 -4.07 -15.13
N LEU A 361 4.24 -4.07 -13.92
CA LEU A 361 5.45 -4.84 -13.60
C LEU A 361 5.19 -6.35 -13.46
N LYS A 362 3.94 -6.81 -13.34
CA LYS A 362 3.58 -8.24 -13.32
C LYS A 362 3.37 -8.85 -14.70
N ASP A 363 3.33 -8.03 -15.74
CA ASP A 363 3.27 -8.50 -17.14
C ASP A 363 4.65 -9.00 -17.65
N PHE A 364 5.70 -8.91 -16.80
CA PHE A 364 7.09 -9.34 -17.05
C PHE A 364 7.47 -10.64 -16.32
#